data_AF-A0A3Q8RQG4-F1
#
_entry.id   AF-A0A3Q8RQG4-F1
#
_cell.length_a   1.000
_cell.length_b   1.000
_cell.length_c   1.000
_cell.angle_alpha   90.00
_cell.angle_beta   90.00
_cell.angle_gamma   90.00
#
_symmetry.space_group_name_H-M   'P 1'
#
loop_
_entity.id
_entity.type
_entity.pdbx_description
1 polymer ?
#
loop_
_entity_poly.entity_id
_entity_poly.type
_entity_poly.pdbx_seq_one_letter_code
_entity_poly.pdbx_strand_id
1 'polypeptide(L)'
;MRNIFLLLSLAFFLHTSAQTNTFDALLKKHVNTKGSVNYKGFKQDETQLKAYLNKLAVTKPQKSWSAAKAKAFWANAYNAYTIQLILDNYPLKSIMNIKKKGKDAWSIPFAKVGGKTYTLNQIEHEILRKKYSDPKIHVAVNCASGSCPQLANYTFTEKNYESKTTLLMKKFINDSSRNKISENKVQLSKIFEWFQEDFTKEGDLINFLNQYSNVKINQKAKISYLKYDWSLNGR
;
A
#
# COMPACT_ATOMS: atom_id res chain seq x y z
N MET A 1 19.50 54.28 -7.86
CA MET A 1 20.44 53.14 -7.81
C MET A 1 19.64 51.84 -7.74
N ARG A 2 20.20 50.77 -8.27
CA ARG A 2 19.54 49.65 -8.96
C ARG A 2 18.85 48.67 -8.01
N ASN A 3 17.60 48.32 -8.33
CA ASN A 3 16.83 47.23 -7.73
C ASN A 3 17.61 45.91 -7.77
N ILE A 4 17.72 45.20 -6.64
CA ILE A 4 18.26 43.84 -6.58
C ILE A 4 17.09 42.88 -6.37
N PHE A 5 16.96 41.98 -7.36
CA PHE A 5 15.92 40.99 -7.53
C PHE A 5 15.93 39.88 -6.47
N LEU A 6 14.72 39.51 -6.03
CA LEU A 6 14.40 38.18 -5.52
C LEU A 6 14.74 37.13 -6.59
N LEU A 7 15.51 36.10 -6.23
CA LEU A 7 15.51 34.80 -6.91
C LEU A 7 16.25 33.77 -6.05
N LEU A 8 15.52 33.14 -5.13
CA LEU A 8 16.03 31.96 -4.44
C LEU A 8 14.90 31.03 -3.99
N SER A 9 14.21 30.42 -4.96
CA SER A 9 13.24 29.36 -4.68
C SER A 9 12.92 28.50 -5.91
N LEU A 10 13.93 27.93 -6.57
CA LEU A 10 13.69 26.95 -7.65
C LEU A 10 14.54 25.67 -7.57
N ALA A 11 15.00 25.27 -6.38
CA ALA A 11 15.77 24.02 -6.21
C ALA A 11 15.00 22.88 -5.50
N PHE A 12 13.87 23.16 -4.84
CA PHE A 12 13.18 22.15 -4.02
C PHE A 12 12.21 21.24 -4.78
N PHE A 13 11.74 21.66 -5.97
CA PHE A 13 10.78 20.87 -6.75
C PHE A 13 11.44 19.72 -7.53
N LEU A 14 12.68 19.87 -8.00
CA LEU A 14 13.37 18.86 -8.81
C LEU A 14 13.75 17.59 -8.02
N HIS A 15 13.99 17.71 -6.71
CA HIS A 15 14.41 16.57 -5.90
C HIS A 15 13.29 15.56 -5.64
N THR A 16 12.02 15.99 -5.61
CA THR A 16 10.89 15.11 -5.28
C THR A 16 10.39 14.27 -6.45
N SER A 17 10.54 14.74 -7.70
CA SER A 17 10.17 13.96 -8.89
C SER A 17 11.15 12.80 -9.14
N ALA A 18 12.45 13.04 -8.99
CA ALA A 18 13.48 12.01 -9.17
C ALA A 18 13.43 10.87 -8.11
N GLN A 19 12.89 11.14 -6.91
CA GLN A 19 12.75 10.16 -5.82
C GLN A 19 11.76 9.03 -6.13
N THR A 20 10.63 9.41 -6.71
CA THR A 20 9.50 8.52 -7.00
C THR A 20 9.85 7.60 -8.18
N ASN A 21 10.67 8.10 -9.11
CA ASN A 21 11.04 7.43 -10.35
C ASN A 21 11.84 6.12 -10.14
N THR A 22 12.71 6.03 -9.11
CA THR A 22 13.52 4.81 -8.89
C THR A 22 12.64 3.63 -8.44
N PHE A 23 11.77 3.83 -7.45
CA PHE A 23 10.90 2.76 -6.97
C PHE A 23 9.80 2.45 -7.99
N ASP A 24 9.30 3.45 -8.71
CA ASP A 24 8.35 3.26 -9.81
C ASP A 24 8.91 2.35 -10.92
N ALA A 25 10.17 2.57 -11.31
CA ALA A 25 10.83 1.71 -12.29
C ALA A 25 10.97 0.26 -11.80
N LEU A 26 11.29 0.06 -10.52
CA LEU A 26 11.36 -1.28 -9.93
C LEU A 26 10.00 -1.97 -9.91
N LEU A 27 8.95 -1.25 -9.50
CA LEU A 27 7.58 -1.77 -9.49
C LEU A 27 7.12 -2.15 -10.91
N LYS A 28 7.39 -1.31 -11.91
CA LYS A 28 7.06 -1.61 -13.32
C LYS A 28 7.83 -2.82 -13.86
N LYS A 29 9.09 -2.98 -13.47
CA LYS A 29 9.95 -4.08 -13.92
C LYS A 29 9.57 -5.42 -13.28
N HIS A 30 9.20 -5.41 -12.00
CA HIS A 30 9.08 -6.63 -11.19
C HIS A 30 7.68 -6.96 -10.71
N VAL A 31 6.70 -6.08 -10.87
CA VAL A 31 5.30 -6.33 -10.51
C VAL A 31 4.45 -6.36 -11.77
N ASN A 32 3.81 -7.50 -12.02
CA ASN A 32 2.97 -7.67 -13.20
C ASN A 32 1.61 -6.97 -13.04
N THR A 33 0.80 -6.97 -14.10
CA THR A 33 -0.52 -6.32 -14.13
C THR A 33 -1.56 -6.95 -13.19
N LYS A 34 -1.29 -8.15 -12.66
CA LYS A 34 -2.11 -8.83 -11.64
C LYS A 34 -1.59 -8.57 -10.21
N GLY A 35 -0.58 -7.72 -10.05
CA GLY A 35 0.03 -7.39 -8.76
C GLY A 35 0.94 -8.47 -8.18
N SER A 36 1.35 -9.46 -8.98
CA SER A 36 2.29 -10.50 -8.56
C SER A 36 3.73 -10.05 -8.72
N VAL A 37 4.54 -10.29 -7.69
CA VAL A 37 5.92 -9.82 -7.60
C VAL A 37 6.91 -10.89 -8.06
N ASN A 38 7.84 -10.54 -8.93
CA ASN A 38 8.99 -11.37 -9.30
C ASN A 38 10.11 -11.14 -8.27
N TYR A 39 10.05 -11.81 -7.13
CA TYR A 39 11.02 -11.57 -6.04
C TYR A 39 12.43 -12.00 -6.42
N LYS A 40 12.57 -13.08 -7.19
CA LYS A 40 13.87 -13.50 -7.74
C LYS A 40 14.51 -12.41 -8.61
N GLY A 41 13.74 -11.79 -9.50
CA GLY A 41 14.20 -10.66 -10.30
C GLY A 41 14.46 -9.41 -9.46
N PHE A 42 13.55 -9.10 -8.53
CA PHE A 42 13.69 -7.93 -7.64
C PHE A 42 14.96 -8.01 -6.80
N LYS A 43 15.37 -9.22 -6.36
CA LYS A 43 16.62 -9.43 -5.62
C LYS A 43 17.86 -8.99 -6.41
N GLN A 44 17.85 -9.10 -7.73
CA GLN A 44 18.96 -8.64 -8.59
C GLN A 44 19.09 -7.11 -8.61
N ASP A 45 17.98 -6.40 -8.40
CA ASP A 45 17.93 -4.94 -8.34
C ASP A 45 17.77 -4.43 -6.89
N GLU A 46 18.17 -5.22 -5.88
CA GLU A 46 18.02 -4.85 -4.47
C GLU A 46 18.83 -3.59 -4.12
N THR A 47 19.96 -3.35 -4.81
CA THR A 47 20.75 -2.12 -4.62
C THR A 47 19.94 -0.87 -4.95
N GLN A 48 19.13 -0.90 -6.00
CA GLN A 48 18.25 0.23 -6.37
C GLN A 48 17.12 0.40 -5.35
N LEU A 49 16.59 -0.70 -4.81
CA LEU A 49 15.62 -0.63 -3.70
C LEU A 49 16.24 0.02 -2.47
N LYS A 50 17.43 -0.43 -2.06
CA LYS A 50 18.18 0.16 -0.92
C LYS A 50 18.46 1.64 -1.12
N ALA A 51 18.77 2.07 -2.34
CA ALA A 51 18.93 3.49 -2.65
C ALA A 51 17.64 4.29 -2.41
N TYR A 52 16.46 3.73 -2.73
CA TYR A 52 15.17 4.34 -2.41
C TYR A 52 14.91 4.36 -0.89
N LEU A 53 15.18 3.27 -0.17
CA LEU A 53 15.00 3.19 1.28
C LEU A 53 15.93 4.18 2.03
N ASN A 54 17.16 4.38 1.57
CA ASN A 54 18.08 5.36 2.14
C ASN A 54 17.54 6.79 1.99
N LYS A 55 16.85 7.09 0.87
CA LYS A 55 16.16 8.37 0.69
C LYS A 55 14.99 8.51 1.67
N LEU A 56 14.18 7.47 1.87
CA LEU A 56 13.11 7.47 2.88
C LEU A 56 13.66 7.72 4.29
N ALA A 57 14.81 7.12 4.62
CA ALA A 57 15.45 7.24 5.92
C ALA A 57 15.80 8.68 6.29
N VAL A 58 16.10 9.55 5.31
CA VAL A 58 16.41 10.98 5.56
C VAL A 58 15.25 11.92 5.24
N THR A 59 14.23 11.46 4.50
CA THR A 59 13.07 12.27 4.14
C THR A 59 12.11 12.40 5.31
N LYS A 60 12.00 13.60 5.88
CA LYS A 60 11.10 13.89 7.00
C LYS A 60 9.70 14.25 6.49
N PRO A 61 8.63 13.51 6.88
CA PRO A 61 7.25 13.91 6.61
C PRO A 61 6.96 15.27 7.21
N GLN A 62 6.37 16.18 6.43
CA GLN A 62 6.09 17.54 6.86
C GLN A 62 4.63 17.70 7.26
N LYS A 63 4.36 18.53 8.29
CA LYS A 63 3.00 18.88 8.70
C LYS A 63 2.24 19.64 7.60
N SER A 64 2.95 20.37 6.73
CA SER A 64 2.39 21.14 5.63
C SER A 64 1.99 20.30 4.40
N TRP A 65 2.25 18.99 4.41
CA TRP A 65 1.83 18.14 3.30
C TRP A 65 0.31 17.98 3.27
N SER A 66 -0.26 17.98 2.07
CA SER A 66 -1.63 17.54 1.87
C SER A 66 -1.83 16.10 2.34
N ALA A 67 -3.07 15.74 2.66
CA ALA A 67 -3.42 14.37 3.02
C ALA A 67 -3.01 13.37 1.93
N ALA A 68 -3.28 13.69 0.66
CA ALA A 68 -2.92 12.84 -0.48
C ALA A 68 -1.40 12.63 -0.59
N LYS A 69 -0.59 13.68 -0.42
CA LYS A 69 0.87 13.57 -0.43
C LYS A 69 1.39 12.68 0.69
N ALA A 70 0.87 12.87 1.90
CA ALA A 70 1.30 12.10 3.06
C ALA A 70 0.88 10.63 2.95
N LYS A 71 -0.37 10.34 2.53
CA LYS A 71 -0.83 8.97 2.28
C LYS A 71 -0.01 8.29 1.19
N ALA A 72 0.28 8.99 0.08
CA ALA A 72 1.14 8.47 -0.99
C ALA A 72 2.53 8.11 -0.48
N PHE A 73 3.17 9.00 0.26
CA PHE A 73 4.50 8.77 0.83
C PHE A 73 4.52 7.54 1.75
N TRP A 74 3.59 7.45 2.70
CA TRP A 74 3.55 6.35 3.66
C TRP A 74 3.15 5.01 3.04
N ALA A 75 2.23 5.00 2.06
CA ALA A 75 1.88 3.78 1.32
C ALA A 75 3.09 3.26 0.52
N ASN A 76 3.82 4.15 -0.16
CA ASN A 76 5.04 3.76 -0.88
C ASN A 76 6.12 3.24 0.09
N ALA A 77 6.29 3.89 1.25
CA ALA A 77 7.23 3.45 2.27
C ALA A 77 6.87 2.06 2.80
N TYR A 78 5.61 1.82 3.16
CA TYR A 78 5.12 0.51 3.57
C TYR A 78 5.45 -0.55 2.52
N ASN A 79 5.03 -0.33 1.27
CA ASN A 79 5.21 -1.31 0.19
C ASN A 79 6.69 -1.61 -0.09
N ALA A 80 7.55 -0.58 -0.10
CA ALA A 80 8.98 -0.75 -0.31
C ALA A 80 9.63 -1.55 0.84
N TYR A 81 9.26 -1.27 2.09
CA TYR A 81 9.77 -2.01 3.24
C TYR A 81 9.21 -3.44 3.33
N THR A 82 7.96 -3.68 2.94
CA THR A 82 7.42 -5.03 2.82
C THR A 82 8.22 -5.82 1.78
N ILE A 83 8.50 -5.25 0.61
CA ILE A 83 9.33 -5.91 -0.41
C ILE A 83 10.72 -6.19 0.14
N GLN A 84 11.39 -5.21 0.77
CA GLN A 84 12.71 -5.42 1.38
C GLN A 84 12.70 -6.55 2.41
N LEU A 85 11.67 -6.60 3.28
CA LEU A 85 11.53 -7.65 4.28
C LEU A 85 11.41 -9.03 3.63
N ILE A 86 10.64 -9.14 2.54
CA ILE A 86 10.57 -10.37 1.76
C ILE A 86 11.94 -10.70 1.17
N LEU A 87 12.63 -9.76 0.54
CA LEU A 87 13.94 -9.99 -0.07
C LEU A 87 15.03 -10.40 0.92
N ASP A 88 14.96 -9.91 2.17
CA ASP A 88 15.88 -10.29 3.25
C ASP A 88 15.67 -11.75 3.71
N ASN A 89 14.50 -12.32 3.44
CA ASN A 89 14.11 -13.66 3.87
C ASN A 89 13.80 -14.60 2.69
N TYR A 90 14.05 -14.17 1.45
CA TYR A 90 13.75 -14.95 0.25
C TYR A 90 14.84 -16.03 0.01
N PRO A 91 14.48 -17.26 -0.39
CA PRO A 91 13.13 -17.74 -0.70
C PRO A 91 12.31 -18.12 0.55
N LEU A 92 11.03 -17.78 0.54
CA LEU A 92 10.05 -18.16 1.57
C LEU A 92 8.67 -18.40 0.95
N LYS A 93 7.85 -19.23 1.61
CA LYS A 93 6.50 -19.57 1.14
C LYS A 93 5.42 -18.58 1.58
N SER A 94 5.64 -17.87 2.68
CA SER A 94 4.67 -16.95 3.28
C SER A 94 5.38 -15.92 4.13
N ILE A 95 4.91 -14.67 4.11
CA ILE A 95 5.34 -13.62 5.04
C ILE A 95 5.14 -14.03 6.51
N MET A 96 4.19 -14.91 6.81
CA MET A 96 3.93 -15.46 8.15
C MET A 96 5.13 -16.23 8.73
N ASN A 97 6.05 -16.69 7.88
CA ASN A 97 7.24 -17.41 8.30
C ASN A 97 8.34 -16.47 8.80
N ILE A 98 8.21 -15.16 8.57
CA ILE A 98 9.19 -14.17 9.03
C ILE A 98 8.92 -13.88 10.51
N LYS A 99 9.82 -14.35 11.37
CA LYS A 99 9.79 -14.10 12.81
C LYS A 99 11.15 -13.66 13.30
N LYS A 100 11.19 -12.64 14.16
CA LYS A 100 12.45 -12.16 14.76
C LYS A 100 12.23 -11.78 16.21
N LYS A 101 12.95 -12.45 17.11
CA LYS A 101 12.88 -12.21 18.58
C LYS A 101 11.42 -12.21 19.10
N GLY A 102 10.64 -13.22 18.69
CA GLY A 102 9.23 -13.37 19.10
C GLY A 102 8.24 -12.44 18.38
N LYS A 103 8.69 -11.56 17.49
CA LYS A 103 7.83 -10.65 16.70
C LYS A 103 7.55 -11.23 15.31
N ASP A 104 6.33 -11.03 14.83
CA ASP A 104 5.94 -11.32 13.45
C ASP A 104 6.49 -10.27 12.46
N ALA A 105 6.33 -10.54 11.15
CA ALA A 105 6.80 -9.68 10.07
C ALA A 105 6.41 -8.20 10.24
N TRP A 106 5.20 -7.92 10.72
CA TRP A 106 4.65 -6.57 10.81
C TRP A 106 5.05 -5.82 12.07
N SER A 107 5.48 -6.54 13.12
CA SER A 107 5.87 -5.98 14.41
C SER A 107 7.39 -5.80 14.58
N ILE A 108 8.19 -6.26 13.62
CA ILE A 108 9.64 -6.05 13.61
C ILE A 108 9.95 -4.56 13.36
N PRO A 109 10.76 -3.90 14.21
CA PRO A 109 11.21 -2.53 13.96
C PRO A 109 12.41 -2.54 13.01
N PHE A 110 12.20 -2.13 11.75
CA PHE A 110 13.27 -2.09 10.74
C PHE A 110 13.11 -0.98 9.69
N ALA A 111 11.90 -0.44 9.51
CA ALA A 111 11.62 0.57 8.50
C ALA A 111 12.15 1.94 8.96
N LYS A 112 13.18 2.47 8.30
CA LYS A 112 13.79 3.77 8.66
C LYS A 112 13.18 4.90 7.84
N VAL A 113 12.48 5.84 8.48
CA VAL A 113 11.87 6.98 7.79
C VAL A 113 12.12 8.26 8.58
N GLY A 114 12.66 9.29 7.92
CA GLY A 114 12.90 10.60 8.53
C GLY A 114 13.71 10.57 9.84
N GLY A 115 14.68 9.67 9.95
CA GLY A 115 15.54 9.49 11.13
C GLY A 115 14.94 8.64 12.24
N LYS A 116 13.74 8.07 12.06
CA LYS A 116 13.07 7.20 13.04
C LYS A 116 12.95 5.78 12.49
N THR A 117 12.88 4.80 13.39
CA THR A 117 12.62 3.40 13.04
C THR A 117 11.17 3.05 13.37
N TYR A 118 10.50 2.39 12.42
CA TYR A 118 9.11 1.99 12.47
C TYR A 118 8.96 0.48 12.26
N THR A 119 7.84 -0.05 12.72
CA THR A 119 7.29 -1.34 12.26
C THR A 119 6.31 -1.10 11.09
N LEU A 120 5.96 -2.15 10.34
CA LEU A 120 4.92 -2.03 9.30
C LEU A 120 3.55 -1.72 9.94
N ASN A 121 3.25 -2.30 11.11
CA ASN A 121 2.03 -1.99 11.87
C ASN A 121 1.93 -0.51 12.27
N GLN A 122 3.04 0.13 12.65
CA GLN A 122 3.04 1.56 12.98
C GLN A 122 2.73 2.41 11.73
N ILE A 123 3.32 2.06 10.59
CA ILE A 123 3.05 2.77 9.33
C ILE A 123 1.58 2.61 8.92
N GLU A 124 1.05 1.39 8.97
CA GLU A 124 -0.31 1.10 8.52
C GLU A 124 -1.38 1.57 9.51
N HIS A 125 -1.31 1.16 10.76
CA HIS A 125 -2.39 1.35 11.72
C HIS A 125 -2.30 2.70 12.43
N GLU A 126 -1.11 3.09 12.92
CA GLU A 126 -0.96 4.32 13.70
C GLU A 126 -0.88 5.57 12.82
N ILE A 127 -0.22 5.47 11.65
CA ILE A 127 -0.01 6.61 10.76
C ILE A 127 -1.08 6.68 9.67
N LEU A 128 -1.28 5.63 8.88
CA LEU A 128 -2.21 5.68 7.76
C LEU A 128 -3.67 5.59 8.25
N ARG A 129 -4.09 4.47 8.84
CA ARG A 129 -5.51 4.22 9.19
C ARG A 129 -6.03 5.23 10.22
N LYS A 130 -5.34 5.37 11.35
CA LYS A 130 -5.80 6.25 12.45
C LYS A 130 -5.87 7.72 12.06
N LYS A 131 -4.90 8.23 11.29
CA LYS A 131 -4.83 9.66 10.96
C LYS A 131 -5.77 10.07 9.84
N TYR A 132 -5.97 9.22 8.84
CA TYR A 132 -6.70 9.61 7.62
C TYR A 132 -8.09 9.01 7.53
N SER A 133 -8.40 7.95 8.28
CA SER A 133 -9.71 7.29 8.26
C SER A 133 -10.22 6.98 6.83
N ASP A 134 -9.30 6.63 5.92
CA ASP A 134 -9.60 6.39 4.51
C ASP A 134 -9.59 4.88 4.22
N PRO A 135 -10.73 4.25 3.89
CA PRO A 135 -10.80 2.81 3.60
C PRO A 135 -9.93 2.40 2.41
N LYS A 136 -9.57 3.34 1.51
CA LYS A 136 -8.72 3.06 0.35
C LYS A 136 -7.26 2.79 0.73
N ILE A 137 -6.87 3.01 1.98
CA ILE A 137 -5.56 2.61 2.51
C ILE A 137 -5.34 1.10 2.32
N HIS A 138 -6.37 0.28 2.53
CA HIS A 138 -6.28 -1.19 2.43
C HIS A 138 -5.87 -1.69 1.04
N VAL A 139 -6.14 -0.91 -0.01
CA VAL A 139 -5.70 -1.22 -1.38
C VAL A 139 -4.45 -0.43 -1.81
N ALA A 140 -4.00 0.52 -0.99
CA ALA A 140 -2.76 1.26 -1.20
C ALA A 140 -1.55 0.52 -0.62
N VAL A 141 -1.74 -0.29 0.42
CA VAL A 141 -0.69 -1.12 1.04
C VAL A 141 -0.87 -2.60 0.69
N ASN A 142 0.24 -3.32 0.52
CA ASN A 142 0.24 -4.75 0.20
C ASN A 142 1.06 -5.54 1.23
N CYS A 143 0.42 -6.51 1.87
CA CYS A 143 1.00 -7.35 2.91
C CYS A 143 1.77 -8.58 2.40
N ALA A 144 2.09 -8.64 1.10
CA ALA A 144 2.77 -9.74 0.42
C ALA A 144 2.06 -11.11 0.44
N SER A 145 0.75 -11.17 0.72
CA SER A 145 -0.03 -12.42 0.71
C SER A 145 -0.90 -12.58 -0.56
N GLY A 146 -1.22 -13.81 -0.93
CA GLY A 146 -2.03 -14.16 -2.10
C GLY A 146 -3.42 -13.51 -2.09
N SER A 147 -4.07 -13.46 -0.92
CA SER A 147 -5.37 -12.80 -0.76
C SER A 147 -5.31 -11.29 -0.53
N CYS A 148 -4.13 -10.70 -0.33
CA CYS A 148 -3.99 -9.24 -0.20
C CYS A 148 -4.44 -8.53 -1.49
N PRO A 149 -4.94 -7.27 -1.41
CA PRO A 149 -5.15 -6.44 -2.59
C PRO A 149 -3.90 -6.36 -3.47
N GLN A 150 -4.10 -6.24 -4.77
CA GLN A 150 -3.00 -6.26 -5.74
C GLN A 150 -1.99 -5.14 -5.44
N LEU A 151 -0.70 -5.48 -5.37
CA LEU A 151 0.34 -4.46 -5.33
C LEU A 151 0.34 -3.68 -6.66
N ALA A 152 0.25 -2.36 -6.58
CA ALA A 152 0.35 -1.51 -7.75
C ALA A 152 1.76 -1.61 -8.36
N ASN A 153 1.84 -1.72 -9.68
CA ASN A 153 3.10 -1.66 -10.43
C ASN A 153 3.56 -0.22 -10.71
N TYR A 154 3.18 0.70 -9.83
CA TYR A 154 3.52 2.12 -9.86
C TYR A 154 3.55 2.65 -8.44
N THR A 155 4.22 3.78 -8.28
CA THR A 155 4.24 4.53 -7.02
C THR A 155 3.10 5.53 -6.94
N PHE A 156 2.64 5.78 -5.72
CA PHE A 156 1.68 6.84 -5.47
C PHE A 156 2.39 8.20 -5.41
N THR A 157 1.70 9.23 -5.89
CA THR A 157 2.08 10.64 -5.79
C THR A 157 0.89 11.42 -5.25
N GLU A 158 1.13 12.64 -4.78
CA GLU A 158 0.06 13.56 -4.39
C GLU A 158 -1.03 13.70 -5.47
N LYS A 159 -0.63 13.80 -6.75
CA LYS A 159 -1.55 13.99 -7.88
C LYS A 159 -2.37 12.76 -8.22
N ASN A 160 -1.88 11.55 -7.90
CA ASN A 160 -2.49 10.31 -8.37
C ASN A 160 -3.14 9.48 -7.26
N TYR A 161 -2.88 9.78 -5.98
CA TYR A 161 -3.26 8.90 -4.86
C TYR A 161 -4.75 8.60 -4.87
N GLU A 162 -5.59 9.63 -4.88
CA GLU A 162 -7.05 9.47 -4.79
C GLU A 162 -7.61 8.68 -5.99
N SER A 163 -7.28 9.09 -7.22
CA SER A 163 -7.82 8.44 -8.42
C SER A 163 -7.31 7.00 -8.58
N LYS A 164 -6.04 6.74 -8.28
CA LYS A 164 -5.45 5.40 -8.36
C LYS A 164 -5.98 4.46 -7.29
N THR A 165 -6.16 4.93 -6.06
CA THR A 165 -6.69 4.09 -4.98
C THR A 165 -8.19 3.81 -5.14
N THR A 166 -8.96 4.76 -5.67
CA THR A 166 -10.36 4.51 -6.10
C THR A 166 -10.42 3.41 -7.16
N LEU A 167 -9.54 3.46 -8.16
CA LEU A 167 -9.46 2.41 -9.19
C LEU A 167 -9.06 1.05 -8.59
N LEU A 168 -8.09 1.02 -7.67
CA LEU A 168 -7.65 -0.19 -6.99
C LEU A 168 -8.76 -0.78 -6.10
N MET A 169 -9.55 0.05 -5.42
CA MET A 169 -10.70 -0.40 -4.63
C MET A 169 -11.76 -1.05 -5.52
N LYS A 170 -12.08 -0.40 -6.66
CA LYS A 170 -12.95 -1.00 -7.68
C LYS A 170 -12.41 -2.33 -8.19
N LYS A 171 -11.11 -2.42 -8.51
CA LYS A 171 -10.49 -3.68 -8.92
C LYS A 171 -10.57 -4.76 -7.85
N PHE A 172 -10.27 -4.41 -6.60
CA PHE A 172 -10.28 -5.36 -5.48
C PHE A 172 -11.67 -5.93 -5.24
N ILE A 173 -12.69 -5.07 -5.14
CA ILE A 173 -14.08 -5.48 -4.91
C ILE A 173 -14.59 -6.39 -6.03
N ASN A 174 -14.20 -6.12 -7.28
CA ASN A 174 -14.64 -6.89 -8.44
C ASN A 174 -13.69 -8.04 -8.84
N ASP A 175 -12.68 -8.35 -8.02
CA ASP A 175 -11.78 -9.46 -8.26
C ASP A 175 -12.40 -10.77 -7.76
N SER A 176 -12.86 -11.61 -8.69
CA SER A 176 -13.51 -12.90 -8.40
C SER A 176 -12.66 -13.89 -7.58
N SER A 177 -11.33 -13.73 -7.57
CA SER A 177 -10.45 -14.56 -6.73
C SER A 177 -10.40 -14.09 -5.27
N ARG A 178 -10.89 -12.87 -4.99
CA ARG A 178 -10.86 -12.22 -3.67
C ARG A 178 -12.24 -11.91 -3.12
N ASN A 179 -13.24 -11.77 -4.00
CA ASN A 179 -14.62 -11.45 -3.66
C ASN A 179 -15.58 -12.11 -4.68
N LYS A 180 -16.60 -12.80 -4.19
CA LYS A 180 -17.68 -13.34 -5.03
C LYS A 180 -18.94 -12.55 -4.74
N ILE A 181 -19.33 -11.69 -5.66
CA ILE A 181 -20.44 -10.74 -5.48
C ILE A 181 -21.60 -11.11 -6.40
N SER A 182 -22.78 -11.24 -5.81
CA SER A 182 -24.07 -11.34 -6.50
C SER A 182 -25.08 -10.44 -5.77
N GLU A 183 -26.26 -10.23 -6.37
CA GLU A 183 -27.28 -9.36 -5.79
C GLU A 183 -27.68 -9.78 -4.36
N ASN A 184 -27.86 -11.07 -4.08
CA ASN A 184 -28.41 -11.54 -2.81
C ASN A 184 -27.40 -12.26 -1.90
N LYS A 185 -26.16 -12.46 -2.37
CA LYS A 185 -25.11 -13.14 -1.60
C LYS A 185 -23.75 -12.58 -1.96
N VAL A 186 -22.94 -12.28 -0.95
CA VAL A 186 -21.55 -11.87 -1.11
C VAL A 186 -20.63 -12.77 -0.28
N GLN A 187 -19.52 -13.18 -0.89
CA GLN A 187 -18.43 -13.86 -0.19
C GLN A 187 -17.18 -12.99 -0.33
N LEU A 188 -16.80 -12.32 0.75
CA LEU A 188 -15.82 -11.24 0.71
C LEU A 188 -14.45 -11.68 1.23
N SER A 189 -13.42 -10.94 0.86
CA SER A 189 -12.10 -11.06 1.47
C SER A 189 -12.17 -10.81 2.98
N LYS A 190 -11.33 -11.51 3.76
CA LYS A 190 -11.18 -11.27 5.21
C LYS A 190 -10.78 -9.84 5.56
N ILE A 191 -10.25 -9.06 4.63
CA ILE A 191 -9.97 -7.62 4.83
C ILE A 191 -11.24 -6.87 5.25
N PHE A 192 -12.39 -7.19 4.67
CA PHE A 192 -13.67 -6.57 5.05
C PHE A 192 -14.19 -7.02 6.42
N GLU A 193 -13.72 -8.17 6.93
CA GLU A 193 -14.05 -8.67 8.27
C GLU A 193 -13.11 -8.07 9.32
N TRP A 194 -11.80 -8.16 9.11
CA TRP A 194 -10.78 -7.71 10.07
C TRP A 194 -10.78 -6.19 10.25
N PHE A 195 -11.12 -5.44 9.21
CA PHE A 195 -11.09 -3.98 9.21
C PHE A 195 -12.47 -3.38 8.90
N GLN A 196 -13.54 -4.09 9.27
CA GLN A 196 -14.92 -3.67 9.00
C GLN A 196 -15.17 -2.21 9.41
N GLU A 197 -14.64 -1.80 10.57
CA GLU A 197 -14.76 -0.43 11.10
C GLU A 197 -14.27 0.67 10.14
N ASP A 198 -13.30 0.37 9.25
CA ASP A 198 -12.79 1.36 8.32
C ASP A 198 -13.74 1.57 7.12
N PHE A 199 -14.50 0.55 6.77
CA PHE A 199 -15.43 0.55 5.65
C PHE A 199 -16.82 1.06 6.03
N THR A 200 -17.16 1.04 7.32
CA THR A 200 -18.52 1.34 7.82
C THR A 200 -18.63 2.64 8.61
N LYS A 201 -17.71 3.60 8.41
CA LYS A 201 -17.77 4.90 9.11
C LYS A 201 -18.91 5.78 8.63
N GLU A 202 -19.20 5.74 7.33
CA GLU A 202 -20.22 6.59 6.67
C GLU A 202 -21.51 5.83 6.35
N GLY A 203 -21.65 4.58 6.80
CA GLY A 203 -22.77 3.71 6.50
C GLY A 203 -22.44 2.24 6.73
N ASP A 204 -23.24 1.33 6.20
CA ASP A 204 -22.93 -0.10 6.27
C ASP A 204 -22.03 -0.60 5.13
N LEU A 205 -21.57 -1.84 5.28
CA LEU A 205 -20.64 -2.48 4.36
C LEU A 205 -21.24 -2.66 2.95
N ILE A 206 -22.54 -2.93 2.83
CA ILE A 206 -23.18 -3.11 1.52
C ILE A 206 -23.22 -1.77 0.77
N ASN A 207 -23.55 -0.68 1.46
CA ASN A 207 -23.49 0.66 0.90
C ASN A 207 -22.08 1.01 0.43
N PHE A 208 -21.05 0.70 1.22
CA PHE A 208 -19.66 0.89 0.81
C PHE A 208 -19.32 0.08 -0.45
N LEU A 209 -19.66 -1.21 -0.49
CA LEU A 209 -19.39 -2.09 -1.63
C LEU A 209 -20.10 -1.59 -2.91
N ASN A 210 -21.34 -1.14 -2.79
CA ASN A 210 -22.14 -0.64 -3.92
C ASN A 210 -21.56 0.63 -4.57
N GLN A 211 -20.67 1.37 -3.90
CA GLN A 211 -19.94 2.49 -4.53
C GLN A 211 -18.96 2.03 -5.63
N TYR A 212 -18.50 0.78 -5.55
CA TYR A 212 -17.42 0.25 -6.40
C TYR A 212 -17.79 -1.03 -7.15
N SER A 213 -18.79 -1.78 -6.68
CA SER A 213 -19.22 -3.04 -7.26
C SER A 213 -19.85 -2.84 -8.65
N ASN A 214 -19.56 -3.75 -9.58
CA ASN A 214 -20.23 -3.81 -10.88
C ASN A 214 -21.64 -4.41 -10.78
N VAL A 215 -21.94 -5.11 -9.69
CA VAL A 215 -23.26 -5.69 -9.41
C VAL A 215 -23.90 -4.89 -8.27
N LYS A 216 -25.16 -4.46 -8.46
CA LYS A 216 -25.93 -3.85 -7.37
C LYS A 216 -26.28 -4.92 -6.34
N ILE A 217 -25.73 -4.78 -5.14
CA ILE A 217 -25.94 -5.70 -4.03
C ILE A 217 -27.19 -5.26 -3.27
N ASN A 218 -28.10 -6.19 -3.02
CA ASN A 218 -29.28 -5.96 -2.19
C ASN A 218 -28.85 -5.70 -0.74
N GLN A 219 -29.51 -4.75 -0.08
CA GLN A 219 -29.22 -4.41 1.32
C GLN A 219 -29.36 -5.61 2.28
N LYS A 220 -30.19 -6.59 1.92
CA LYS A 220 -30.41 -7.82 2.69
C LYS A 220 -29.51 -8.99 2.24
N ALA A 221 -28.52 -8.74 1.38
CA ALA A 221 -27.63 -9.79 0.88
C ALA A 221 -26.91 -10.50 2.03
N LYS A 222 -26.81 -11.83 1.94
CA LYS A 222 -26.08 -12.62 2.93
C LYS A 222 -24.59 -12.40 2.76
N ILE A 223 -23.92 -11.90 3.81
CA ILE A 223 -22.47 -11.71 3.84
C ILE A 223 -21.82 -12.97 4.43
N SER A 224 -20.78 -13.43 3.77
CA SER A 224 -19.86 -14.47 4.24
C SER A 224 -18.44 -14.11 3.84
N TYR A 225 -17.44 -14.79 4.40
CA TYR A 225 -16.03 -14.47 4.13
C TYR A 225 -15.28 -15.68 3.57
N LEU A 226 -14.41 -15.43 2.60
CA LEU A 226 -13.52 -16.43 2.01
C LEU A 226 -12.38 -16.79 2.98
N LYS A 227 -11.77 -17.96 2.77
CA LYS A 227 -10.50 -18.29 3.44
C LYS A 227 -9.41 -17.36 2.91
N TYR A 228 -8.54 -16.91 3.80
CA TYR A 228 -7.43 -16.04 3.43
C TYR A 228 -6.18 -16.85 3.10
N ASP A 229 -5.68 -16.68 1.88
CA ASP A 229 -4.45 -17.31 1.42
C ASP A 229 -3.23 -16.48 1.81
N TRP A 230 -2.45 -17.03 2.74
CA TRP A 230 -1.19 -16.46 3.24
C TRP A 230 0.02 -16.83 2.39
N SER A 231 -0.15 -17.56 1.29
CA SER A 231 0.94 -17.81 0.35
C SER A 231 1.54 -16.50 -0.15
N LEU A 232 2.84 -16.49 -0.42
CA LEU A 232 3.53 -15.29 -0.91
C LEU A 232 2.93 -14.85 -2.26
N ASN A 233 2.65 -13.55 -2.43
CA ASN A 233 2.03 -12.98 -3.64
C ASN A 233 2.98 -12.85 -4.85
N GLY A 234 3.89 -13.80 -5.02
CA GLY A 234 4.96 -13.68 -6.00
C GLY A 234 5.56 -15.01 -6.37
N ARG A 235 6.49 -14.94 -7.32
CA ARG A 235 7.34 -16.04 -7.76
C ARG A 235 8.80 -15.72 -7.49
#